data_AF-A0A534QT83-F1
#
_entry.id   AF-A0A534QT83-F1
#
_cell.length_a   1.000
_cell.length_b   1.000
_cell.length_c   1.000
_cell.angle_alpha   90.00
_cell.angle_beta   90.00
_cell.angle_gamma   90.00
#
_symmetry.space_group_name_H-M   'P 1'
#
loop_
_entity.id
_entity.type
_entity.pdbx_description
1 polymer ?
#
loop_
_entity_poly.entity_id
_entity_poly.type
_entity_poly.pdbx_seq_one_letter_code
_entity_poly.pdbx_strand_id
1 'polypeptide(L)'
;MRKILAVRLGWRDVLLGLIFLAPPPVKKVLLRLCCRAEIAPTARIGWFSAVVGQRVVLGEFSRVAPFTLIRCGGHVALDGYAEVSSFVLVYGAGSFFLGRHSYVGPQSLINADEDVRIGNLSALGPRCMVFTHGSFLPCTEGYPVRLAGVTLGDRTWVAAGVFVHPGVRIGDDVFVNSCAVVSQDIPGGYVAEGAPARALHPLARLKRQMTPARVDEVVRRVLERFATTELRRELGLEVEAHGPVMHFRLRWRRYAIVHARATVAPNAPALGDLGRRARVIVVSNGSDPRIPPIRSGLIVVDLRAMRTPVPRDPIHARLVEFMRRYYGIHLEYDAWAEASSADRTGGLDDVDELEARRNMSLLSE
;
A
#
# COMPACT_ATOMS: atom_id res chain seq x y z
N MET A 1 23.83 26.57 -37.61
CA MET A 1 22.59 26.94 -36.89
C MET A 1 21.37 26.01 -37.13
N ARG A 2 21.50 24.81 -37.75
CA ARG A 2 20.36 23.88 -37.98
C ARG A 2 20.51 22.46 -37.37
N LYS A 3 21.48 22.24 -36.48
CA LYS A 3 21.73 20.92 -35.86
C LYS A 3 21.74 20.91 -34.31
N ILE A 4 21.22 21.95 -33.66
CA ILE A 4 21.24 22.07 -32.18
C ILE A 4 19.82 21.98 -31.55
N LEU A 5 18.76 21.87 -32.35
CA LEU A 5 17.39 21.70 -31.84
C LEU A 5 16.73 20.44 -32.42
N ALA A 6 17.17 19.28 -31.92
CA ALA A 6 16.36 18.07 -31.95
C ALA A 6 16.80 17.18 -30.79
N VAL A 7 16.44 17.57 -29.57
CA VAL A 7 16.20 16.55 -28.54
C VAL A 7 15.06 15.71 -29.11
N ARG A 8 15.39 14.60 -29.79
CA ARG A 8 14.39 13.63 -30.22
C ARG A 8 13.76 13.13 -28.94
N LEU A 9 12.55 13.61 -28.61
CA LEU A 9 11.75 12.98 -27.57
C LEU A 9 11.72 11.48 -27.90
N GLY A 10 12.21 10.66 -26.97
CA GLY A 10 12.13 9.23 -27.12
C GLY A 10 10.66 8.84 -27.20
N TRP A 11 10.32 7.78 -27.93
CA TRP A 11 8.94 7.30 -28.01
C TRP A 11 8.34 7.06 -26.61
N ARG A 12 9.18 6.68 -25.62
CA ARG A 12 8.80 6.53 -24.20
C ARG A 12 8.41 7.84 -23.53
N ASP A 13 9.01 8.96 -23.90
CA ASP A 13 8.67 10.28 -23.35
C ASP A 13 7.31 10.75 -23.89
N VAL A 14 7.07 10.53 -25.20
CA VAL A 14 5.76 10.78 -25.81
C VAL A 14 4.69 9.89 -25.17
N LEU A 15 4.99 8.60 -25.00
CA LEU A 15 4.09 7.65 -24.34
C LEU A 15 3.79 8.07 -22.90
N LEU A 16 4.80 8.48 -22.13
CA LEU A 16 4.64 8.98 -20.77
C LEU A 16 3.67 10.18 -20.75
N GLY A 17 3.85 11.15 -21.65
CA GLY A 17 2.96 12.31 -21.77
C GLY A 17 1.51 11.92 -22.13
N LEU A 18 1.33 10.99 -23.08
CA LEU A 18 0.02 10.47 -23.47
C LEU A 18 -0.68 9.75 -22.30
N ILE A 19 0.04 8.85 -21.61
CA ILE A 19 -0.46 8.13 -20.43
C ILE A 19 -0.80 9.11 -19.31
N PHE A 20 0.02 10.13 -19.08
CA PHE A 20 -0.18 11.10 -18.02
C PHE A 20 -1.51 11.86 -18.18
N LEU A 21 -1.78 12.32 -19.41
CA LEU A 21 -2.99 13.09 -19.76
C LEU A 21 -4.23 12.21 -19.98
N ALA A 22 -4.05 10.92 -20.26
CA ALA A 22 -5.16 10.01 -20.54
C ALA A 22 -6.09 9.82 -19.33
N PRO A 23 -7.42 9.78 -19.55
CA PRO A 23 -8.37 9.40 -18.51
C PRO A 23 -8.06 8.00 -17.94
N PRO A 24 -8.35 7.72 -16.65
CA PRO A 24 -8.09 6.43 -16.01
C PRO A 24 -8.50 5.17 -16.80
N PRO A 25 -9.70 5.09 -17.42
CA PRO A 25 -10.06 3.89 -18.19
C PRO A 25 -9.21 3.71 -19.46
N VAL A 26 -8.93 4.80 -20.17
CA VAL A 26 -8.11 4.81 -21.41
C VAL A 26 -6.65 4.46 -21.09
N LYS A 27 -6.15 4.94 -19.96
CA LYS A 27 -4.77 4.71 -19.51
C LYS A 27 -4.41 3.24 -19.40
N LYS A 28 -5.30 2.42 -18.84
CA LYS A 28 -5.10 0.97 -18.74
C LYS A 28 -4.97 0.31 -20.12
N VAL A 29 -5.76 0.77 -21.09
CA VAL A 29 -5.71 0.28 -22.47
C VAL A 29 -4.37 0.63 -23.11
N LEU A 30 -3.95 1.89 -22.99
CA LEU A 30 -2.65 2.35 -23.51
C LEU A 30 -1.48 1.57 -22.90
N LEU A 31 -1.50 1.34 -21.58
CA LEU A 31 -0.47 0.56 -20.90
C LEU A 31 -0.39 -0.89 -21.38
N ARG A 32 -1.54 -1.56 -21.58
CA ARG A 32 -1.58 -2.93 -22.10
C ARG A 32 -1.00 -3.01 -23.52
N LEU A 33 -1.36 -2.06 -24.38
CA LEU A 33 -0.92 -2.04 -25.77
C LEU A 33 0.55 -1.63 -25.93
N CYS A 34 1.01 -0.66 -25.16
CA CYS A 34 2.32 -0.03 -25.39
C CYS A 34 3.42 -0.48 -24.42
N CYS A 35 3.08 -1.01 -23.25
CA CYS A 35 4.04 -1.37 -22.20
C CYS A 35 4.00 -2.86 -21.82
N ARG A 36 3.32 -3.72 -22.61
CA ARG A 36 3.06 -5.14 -22.27
C ARG A 36 2.55 -5.30 -20.83
N ALA A 37 1.65 -4.39 -20.43
CA ALA A 37 1.24 -4.30 -19.05
C ALA A 37 0.21 -5.37 -18.66
N GLU A 38 0.43 -6.05 -17.54
CA GLU A 38 -0.52 -6.96 -16.89
C GLU A 38 -1.20 -6.19 -15.77
N ILE A 39 -2.43 -5.74 -16.01
CA ILE A 39 -3.15 -4.86 -15.08
C ILE A 39 -4.43 -5.56 -14.66
N ALA A 40 -4.57 -5.86 -13.37
CA ALA A 40 -5.80 -6.40 -12.81
C ALA A 40 -6.98 -5.44 -13.07
N PRO A 41 -8.20 -5.94 -13.37
CA PRO A 41 -9.37 -5.10 -13.59
C PRO A 41 -9.64 -4.14 -12.41
N THR A 42 -9.33 -4.59 -11.19
CA THR A 42 -9.54 -3.87 -9.93
C THR A 42 -8.43 -2.86 -9.60
N ALA A 43 -7.27 -2.92 -10.24
CA ALA A 43 -6.19 -1.95 -10.07
C ALA A 43 -6.65 -0.53 -10.45
N ARG A 44 -6.11 0.50 -9.81
CA ARG A 44 -6.51 1.90 -10.06
C ARG A 44 -5.30 2.77 -10.36
N ILE A 45 -5.41 3.57 -11.42
CA ILE A 45 -4.38 4.55 -11.80
C ILE A 45 -5.07 5.91 -11.87
N GLY A 46 -4.60 6.85 -11.06
CA GLY A 46 -5.18 8.18 -10.92
C GLY A 46 -5.05 9.07 -12.16
N TRP A 47 -5.67 10.25 -12.07
CA TRP A 47 -5.45 11.31 -13.05
C TRP A 47 -4.03 11.88 -12.93
N PHE A 48 -3.46 12.34 -14.03
CA PHE A 48 -2.12 12.97 -14.04
C PHE A 48 -1.06 12.08 -13.39
N SER A 49 -1.12 10.79 -13.69
CA SER A 49 -0.14 9.82 -13.24
C SER A 49 0.28 8.93 -14.40
N ALA A 50 1.49 8.37 -14.32
CA ALA A 50 2.00 7.50 -15.35
C ALA A 50 2.89 6.41 -14.74
N VAL A 51 2.79 5.21 -15.32
CA VAL A 51 3.60 4.05 -14.95
C VAL A 51 4.21 3.51 -16.23
N VAL A 52 5.52 3.57 -16.37
CA VAL A 52 6.25 3.14 -17.56
C VAL A 52 7.43 2.29 -17.13
N GLY A 53 7.58 1.14 -17.77
CA GLY A 53 8.65 0.17 -17.58
C GLY A 53 8.77 -0.74 -18.80
N GLN A 54 9.77 -1.62 -18.83
CA GLN A 54 9.87 -2.69 -19.82
C GLN A 54 8.71 -3.67 -19.74
N ARG A 55 8.29 -4.00 -18.50
CA ARG A 55 7.07 -4.73 -18.17
C ARG A 55 6.42 -4.03 -16.99
N VAL A 56 5.10 -3.91 -17.02
CA VAL A 56 4.32 -3.27 -15.95
C VAL A 56 3.32 -4.29 -15.42
N VAL A 57 3.40 -4.63 -14.14
CA VAL A 57 2.45 -5.52 -13.47
C VAL A 57 1.75 -4.74 -12.36
N LEU A 58 0.42 -4.70 -12.41
CA LEU A 58 -0.42 -4.07 -11.39
C LEU A 58 -1.44 -5.09 -10.88
N GLY A 59 -1.17 -5.60 -9.68
CA GLY A 59 -1.98 -6.59 -8.99
C GLY A 59 -3.35 -6.08 -8.56
N GLU A 60 -4.15 -6.97 -8.02
CA GLU A 60 -5.53 -6.71 -7.63
C GLU A 60 -5.63 -5.60 -6.59
N PHE A 61 -6.57 -4.67 -6.79
CA PHE A 61 -6.79 -3.55 -5.88
C PHE A 61 -5.56 -2.65 -5.63
N SER A 62 -4.46 -2.85 -6.37
CA SER A 62 -3.31 -1.95 -6.34
C SER A 62 -3.71 -0.55 -6.80
N ARG A 63 -3.01 0.47 -6.30
CA ARG A 63 -3.36 1.86 -6.53
C ARG A 63 -2.12 2.72 -6.80
N VAL A 64 -2.15 3.42 -7.92
CA VAL A 64 -1.29 4.57 -8.18
C VAL A 64 -2.15 5.82 -8.07
N ALA A 65 -1.88 6.66 -7.08
CA ALA A 65 -2.64 7.86 -6.82
C ALA A 65 -2.44 8.94 -7.92
N PRO A 66 -3.27 10.00 -7.93
CA PRO A 66 -3.08 11.11 -8.85
C PRO A 66 -1.75 11.84 -8.62
N PHE A 67 -1.22 12.46 -9.68
CA PHE A 67 0.03 13.25 -9.64
C PHE A 67 1.29 12.44 -9.33
N THR A 68 1.30 11.15 -9.69
CA THR A 68 2.39 10.22 -9.41
C THR A 68 3.06 9.74 -10.70
N LEU A 69 4.40 9.77 -10.74
CA LEU A 69 5.17 9.34 -11.90
C LEU A 69 6.08 8.18 -11.51
N ILE A 70 5.93 7.05 -12.21
CA ILE A 70 6.79 5.88 -12.07
C ILE A 70 7.36 5.58 -13.47
N ARG A 71 8.67 5.79 -13.64
CA ARG A 71 9.38 5.60 -14.91
C ARG A 71 10.66 4.82 -14.67
N CYS A 72 10.60 3.52 -14.86
CA CYS A 72 11.76 2.65 -14.72
C CYS A 72 12.23 2.18 -16.10
N GLY A 73 13.53 1.94 -16.24
CA GLY A 73 14.12 1.31 -17.40
C GLY A 73 13.87 -0.19 -17.43
N GLY A 74 13.75 -0.82 -16.26
CA GLY A 74 13.41 -2.24 -16.05
C GLY A 74 11.93 -2.48 -15.75
N HIS A 75 11.66 -3.42 -14.85
CA HIS A 75 10.32 -3.87 -14.51
C HIS A 75 9.67 -2.96 -13.48
N VAL A 76 8.35 -2.76 -13.57
CA VAL A 76 7.56 -2.13 -12.51
C VAL A 76 6.47 -3.10 -12.08
N ALA A 77 6.52 -3.55 -10.83
CA ALA A 77 5.52 -4.45 -10.29
C ALA A 77 4.95 -3.91 -8.97
N LEU A 78 3.63 -3.69 -8.94
CA LEU A 78 2.90 -3.38 -7.72
C LEU A 78 1.97 -4.57 -7.45
N ASP A 79 2.21 -5.30 -6.37
CA ASP A 79 1.42 -6.48 -6.02
C ASP A 79 0.03 -6.09 -5.45
N GLY A 80 -0.79 -7.08 -5.10
CA GLY A 80 -2.14 -6.92 -4.59
C GLY A 80 -2.19 -5.93 -3.43
N TYR A 81 -3.15 -5.01 -3.48
CA TYR A 81 -3.38 -3.99 -2.46
C TYR A 81 -2.22 -2.99 -2.24
N ALA A 82 -1.16 -3.05 -3.04
CA ALA A 82 -0.05 -2.10 -2.97
C ALA A 82 -0.50 -0.69 -3.37
N GLU A 83 -0.05 0.35 -2.67
CA GLU A 83 -0.42 1.73 -2.93
C GLU A 83 0.77 2.67 -3.03
N VAL A 84 0.87 3.39 -4.14
CA VAL A 84 1.79 4.51 -4.31
C VAL A 84 0.97 5.81 -4.23
N SER A 85 1.27 6.61 -3.22
CA SER A 85 0.55 7.86 -2.92
C SER A 85 0.86 8.98 -3.91
N SER A 86 0.17 10.12 -3.77
CA SER A 86 0.31 11.27 -4.65
C SER A 86 1.68 11.93 -4.55
N PHE A 87 2.13 12.53 -5.66
CA PHE A 87 3.39 13.27 -5.73
C PHE A 87 4.63 12.40 -5.45
N VAL A 88 4.53 11.10 -5.66
CA VAL A 88 5.68 10.20 -5.64
C VAL A 88 6.35 10.23 -7.01
N LEU A 89 7.69 10.28 -7.01
CA LEU A 89 8.51 10.13 -8.21
C LEU A 89 9.41 8.92 -8.05
N VAL A 90 9.22 7.92 -8.92
CA VAL A 90 10.11 6.77 -9.07
C VAL A 90 10.76 6.85 -10.45
N TYR A 91 12.08 6.83 -10.50
CA TYR A 91 12.82 6.95 -11.77
C TYR A 91 14.16 6.21 -11.75
N GLY A 92 14.60 5.73 -12.90
CA GLY A 92 15.95 5.17 -13.09
C GLY A 92 15.98 4.03 -14.10
N ALA A 93 17.17 3.49 -14.38
CA ALA A 93 17.37 2.42 -15.35
C ALA A 93 16.92 1.01 -14.88
N GLY A 94 16.93 0.76 -13.57
CA GLY A 94 16.59 -0.52 -12.93
C GLY A 94 15.09 -0.74 -12.80
N SER A 95 14.73 -1.65 -11.89
CA SER A 95 13.35 -2.09 -11.63
C SER A 95 12.82 -1.59 -10.28
N PHE A 96 11.50 -1.52 -10.16
CA PHE A 96 10.81 -1.15 -8.93
C PHE A 96 9.74 -2.18 -8.59
N PHE A 97 9.87 -2.79 -7.40
CA PHE A 97 8.97 -3.80 -6.90
C PHE A 97 8.37 -3.36 -5.56
N LEU A 98 7.04 -3.40 -5.46
CA LEU A 98 6.29 -3.08 -4.26
C LEU A 98 5.36 -4.26 -3.90
N GLY A 99 5.66 -4.89 -2.77
CA GLY A 99 4.96 -6.09 -2.30
C GLY A 99 3.51 -5.88 -1.88
N ARG A 100 2.84 -6.98 -1.56
CA ARG A 100 1.42 -7.03 -1.22
C ARG A 100 1.14 -6.18 0.01
N HIS A 101 0.04 -5.42 -0.01
CA HIS A 101 -0.36 -4.52 1.06
C HIS A 101 0.66 -3.43 1.45
N SER A 102 1.67 -3.20 0.61
CA SER A 102 2.73 -2.23 0.88
C SER A 102 2.37 -0.81 0.41
N TYR A 103 3.02 0.18 0.99
CA TYR A 103 2.66 1.59 0.78
C TYR A 103 3.88 2.49 0.57
N VAL A 104 3.80 3.40 -0.42
CA VAL A 104 4.75 4.50 -0.58
C VAL A 104 4.05 5.82 -0.31
N GLY A 105 4.47 6.48 0.77
CA GLY A 105 3.94 7.75 1.23
C GLY A 105 4.17 8.91 0.25
N PRO A 106 3.36 9.98 0.36
CA PRO A 106 3.40 11.08 -0.59
C PRO A 106 4.73 11.83 -0.54
N GLN A 107 5.10 12.43 -1.68
CA GLN A 107 6.32 13.23 -1.83
C GLN A 107 7.63 12.46 -1.62
N SER A 108 7.57 11.12 -1.66
CA SER A 108 8.77 10.29 -1.64
C SER A 108 9.45 10.27 -3.01
N LEU A 109 10.77 10.22 -3.01
CA LEU A 109 11.62 10.16 -4.19
C LEU A 109 12.39 8.83 -4.18
N ILE A 110 12.23 8.05 -5.24
CA ILE A 110 12.89 6.75 -5.38
C ILE A 110 13.71 6.77 -6.67
N ASN A 111 15.03 6.83 -6.51
CA ASN A 111 15.99 6.62 -7.58
C ASN A 111 16.28 5.10 -7.68
N ALA A 112 15.80 4.48 -8.75
CA ALA A 112 15.93 3.07 -9.09
C ALA A 112 16.81 2.91 -10.34
N ASP A 113 18.03 3.46 -10.32
CA ASP A 113 19.03 3.17 -11.34
C ASP A 113 19.53 1.74 -11.24
N GLU A 114 19.58 1.20 -10.01
CA GLU A 114 19.54 -0.25 -9.74
C GLU A 114 18.18 -0.62 -9.13
N ASP A 115 17.96 -1.92 -8.93
CA ASP A 115 16.68 -2.43 -8.45
C ASP A 115 16.32 -1.96 -7.02
N VAL A 116 15.09 -1.51 -6.85
CA VAL A 116 14.49 -1.21 -5.54
C VAL A 116 13.37 -2.19 -5.26
N ARG A 117 13.52 -2.95 -4.18
CA ARG A 117 12.57 -3.99 -3.74
C ARG A 117 12.02 -3.64 -2.36
N ILE A 118 10.71 -3.54 -2.25
CA ILE A 118 9.99 -3.34 -0.98
C ILE A 118 9.09 -4.54 -0.75
N GLY A 119 9.33 -5.27 0.34
CA GLY A 119 8.60 -6.48 0.73
C GLY A 119 7.13 -6.25 1.05
N ASN A 120 6.46 -7.30 1.49
CA ASN A 120 5.04 -7.34 1.82
C ASN A 120 4.75 -6.67 3.17
N LEU A 121 3.58 -6.05 3.29
CA LEU A 121 3.15 -5.34 4.51
C LEU A 121 4.18 -4.28 4.98
N SER A 122 4.95 -3.73 4.04
CA SER A 122 6.00 -2.76 4.31
C SER A 122 5.61 -1.40 3.79
N ALA A 123 6.11 -0.34 4.41
CA ALA A 123 5.74 0.99 3.96
C ALA A 123 6.83 2.04 4.18
N LEU A 124 6.94 2.91 3.17
CA LEU A 124 7.67 4.16 3.26
C LEU A 124 6.69 5.25 3.69
N GLY A 125 7.04 5.98 4.74
CA GLY A 125 6.35 7.19 5.16
C GLY A 125 6.45 8.30 4.12
N PRO A 126 5.80 9.45 4.36
CA PRO A 126 5.91 10.60 3.47
C PRO A 126 7.36 11.13 3.42
N ARG A 127 7.74 11.68 2.25
CA ARG A 127 9.03 12.36 2.03
C ARG A 127 10.26 11.48 2.27
N CYS A 128 10.14 10.17 2.09
CA CYS A 128 11.31 9.29 2.12
C CYS A 128 12.12 9.43 0.82
N MET A 129 13.43 9.26 0.93
CA MET A 129 14.35 9.29 -0.21
C MET A 129 15.11 7.97 -0.27
N VAL A 130 14.97 7.24 -1.37
CA VAL A 130 15.68 5.97 -1.59
C VAL A 130 16.55 6.14 -2.83
N PHE A 131 17.84 5.92 -2.68
CA PHE A 131 18.81 6.06 -3.77
C PHE A 131 19.54 4.76 -4.01
N THR A 132 19.73 4.42 -5.28
CA THR A 132 20.53 3.27 -5.74
C THR A 132 21.78 3.70 -6.48
N HIS A 133 21.87 4.98 -6.82
CA HIS A 133 23.04 5.63 -7.38
C HIS A 133 23.51 6.78 -6.47
N GLY A 134 24.82 6.87 -6.26
CA GLY A 134 25.48 7.96 -5.57
C GLY A 134 26.82 8.28 -6.22
N SER A 135 26.81 9.30 -7.09
CA SER A 135 28.02 9.93 -7.61
C SER A 135 27.72 11.35 -8.10
N PHE A 136 28.74 12.21 -8.11
CA PHE A 136 28.67 13.55 -8.69
C PHE A 136 30.06 14.01 -9.13
N LEU A 137 31.07 13.83 -8.28
CA LEU A 137 32.45 14.13 -8.60
C LEU A 137 33.06 13.10 -9.58
N PRO A 138 34.04 13.48 -10.41
CA PRO A 138 34.56 12.62 -11.46
C PRO A 138 35.25 11.37 -10.89
N CYS A 139 34.75 10.18 -11.23
CA CYS A 139 35.39 8.92 -10.81
C CYS A 139 36.80 8.74 -11.40
N THR A 140 37.10 9.40 -12.52
CA THR A 140 38.42 9.47 -13.14
C THR A 140 39.46 10.17 -12.27
N GLU A 141 39.03 10.95 -11.28
CA GLU A 141 39.90 11.58 -10.26
C GLU A 141 40.01 10.71 -8.98
N GLY A 142 39.41 9.52 -8.96
CA GLY A 142 39.43 8.60 -7.82
C GLY A 142 38.28 8.78 -6.83
N TYR A 143 37.29 9.63 -7.12
CA TYR A 143 36.08 9.73 -6.28
C TYR A 143 35.21 8.47 -6.40
N PRO A 144 34.63 7.98 -5.29
CA PRO A 144 33.84 6.76 -5.30
C PRO A 144 32.51 6.96 -6.04
N VAL A 145 32.11 5.94 -6.79
CA VAL A 145 30.76 5.79 -7.36
C VAL A 145 30.11 4.61 -6.67
N ARG A 146 28.88 4.79 -6.20
CA ARG A 146 28.08 3.70 -5.64
C ARG A 146 26.86 3.45 -6.54
N LEU A 147 26.79 2.27 -7.12
CA LEU A 147 25.66 1.74 -7.89
C LEU A 147 25.29 0.41 -7.25
N ALA A 148 24.20 0.38 -6.49
CA ALA A 148 23.73 -0.84 -5.86
C ALA A 148 22.25 -0.71 -5.48
N GLY A 149 21.50 -1.79 -5.71
CA GLY A 149 20.08 -1.88 -5.39
C GLY A 149 19.77 -1.74 -3.90
N VAL A 150 18.51 -1.44 -3.58
CA VAL A 150 18.03 -1.31 -2.19
C VAL A 150 16.93 -2.32 -1.95
N THR A 151 16.98 -3.01 -0.80
CA THR A 151 15.96 -3.98 -0.40
C THR A 151 15.41 -3.64 0.97
N LEU A 152 14.09 -3.57 1.07
CA LEU A 152 13.34 -3.55 2.33
C LEU A 152 12.60 -4.88 2.45
N GLY A 153 12.80 -5.57 3.58
CA GLY A 153 12.11 -6.82 3.89
C GLY A 153 10.61 -6.64 4.17
N ASP A 154 9.99 -7.71 4.63
CA ASP A 154 8.58 -7.79 4.96
C ASP A 154 8.28 -7.15 6.33
N ARG A 155 7.07 -6.60 6.47
CA ARG A 155 6.57 -5.98 7.72
C ARG A 155 7.49 -4.86 8.24
N THR A 156 8.09 -4.12 7.32
CA THR A 156 9.04 -3.04 7.63
C THR A 156 8.40 -1.67 7.46
N TRP A 157 8.44 -0.87 8.52
CA TRP A 157 7.96 0.51 8.54
C TRP A 157 9.12 1.49 8.53
N VAL A 158 9.23 2.26 7.46
CA VAL A 158 10.20 3.36 7.35
C VAL A 158 9.43 4.67 7.54
N ALA A 159 9.64 5.34 8.66
CA ALA A 159 8.88 6.54 9.00
C ALA A 159 9.24 7.75 8.13
N ALA A 160 8.55 8.87 8.36
CA ALA A 160 8.62 10.05 7.50
C ALA A 160 10.05 10.62 7.40
N GLY A 161 10.44 11.05 6.20
CA GLY A 161 11.69 11.79 5.99
C GLY A 161 12.97 10.95 6.06
N VAL A 162 12.88 9.61 6.04
CA VAL A 162 14.07 8.75 6.07
C VAL A 162 14.80 8.78 4.72
N PHE A 163 16.13 8.84 4.78
CA PHE A 163 17.02 8.66 3.63
C PHE A 163 17.65 7.27 3.66
N VAL A 164 17.65 6.55 2.53
CA VAL A 164 18.29 5.24 2.36
C VAL A 164 19.36 5.32 1.28
N HIS A 165 20.60 5.01 1.66
CA HIS A 165 21.75 5.00 0.74
C HIS A 165 21.72 3.81 -0.23
N PRO A 166 22.44 3.91 -1.36
CA PRO A 166 22.62 2.80 -2.29
C PRO A 166 23.12 1.53 -1.62
N GLY A 167 22.69 0.36 -2.08
CA GLY A 167 23.20 -0.93 -1.61
C GLY A 167 22.74 -1.36 -0.21
N VAL A 168 21.83 -0.62 0.43
CA VAL A 168 21.34 -0.95 1.78
C VAL A 168 20.28 -2.06 1.72
N ARG A 169 20.41 -3.02 2.64
CA ARG A 169 19.40 -4.03 2.95
C ARG A 169 18.81 -3.77 4.34
N ILE A 170 17.51 -3.54 4.40
CA ILE A 170 16.73 -3.46 5.63
C ILE A 170 15.99 -4.79 5.77
N GLY A 171 16.24 -5.54 6.85
CA GLY A 171 15.61 -6.84 7.09
C GLY A 171 14.10 -6.78 7.33
N ASP A 172 13.53 -7.94 7.61
CA ASP A 172 12.11 -8.08 7.97
C ASP A 172 11.83 -7.54 9.38
N ASP A 173 10.59 -7.15 9.66
CA ASP A 173 10.16 -6.68 10.98
C ASP A 173 11.03 -5.52 11.51
N VAL A 174 11.34 -4.55 10.66
CA VAL A 174 12.12 -3.37 11.05
C VAL A 174 11.23 -2.13 11.18
N PHE A 175 11.50 -1.30 12.19
CA PHE A 175 10.95 0.04 12.29
C PHE A 175 12.09 1.07 12.20
N VAL A 176 12.10 1.90 11.17
CA VAL A 176 13.04 3.03 11.06
C VAL A 176 12.34 4.32 11.47
N ASN A 177 12.84 4.98 12.52
CA ASN A 177 12.30 6.24 13.02
C ASN A 177 12.47 7.40 12.03
N SER A 178 11.63 8.42 12.20
CA SER A 178 11.55 9.55 11.29
C SER A 178 12.89 10.28 11.16
N CYS A 179 13.17 10.83 9.99
CA CYS A 179 14.37 11.61 9.69
C CYS A 179 15.70 10.87 9.89
N ALA A 180 15.69 9.52 9.95
CA ALA A 180 16.91 8.74 10.00
C ALA A 180 17.65 8.70 8.65
N VAL A 181 18.97 8.44 8.67
CA VAL A 181 19.81 8.23 7.47
C VAL A 181 20.39 6.83 7.51
N VAL A 182 19.79 5.91 6.75
CA VAL A 182 20.20 4.52 6.66
C VAL A 182 21.36 4.41 5.66
N SER A 183 22.57 4.32 6.18
CA SER A 183 23.81 4.22 5.39
C SER A 183 24.43 2.81 5.39
N GLN A 184 23.90 1.92 6.23
CA GLN A 184 24.35 0.54 6.43
C GLN A 184 23.12 -0.35 6.63
N ASP A 185 23.30 -1.65 6.40
CA ASP A 185 22.24 -2.64 6.57
C ASP A 185 21.67 -2.62 7.98
N ILE A 186 20.36 -2.86 8.07
CA ILE A 186 19.64 -2.98 9.34
C ILE A 186 19.19 -4.44 9.49
N PRO A 187 19.62 -5.16 10.54
CA PRO A 187 19.15 -6.52 10.78
C PRO A 187 17.66 -6.55 11.06
N GLY A 188 17.00 -7.65 10.70
CA GLY A 188 15.57 -7.83 10.94
C GLY A 188 15.21 -7.81 12.43
N GLY A 189 13.98 -7.39 12.75
CA GLY A 189 13.43 -7.42 14.10
C GLY A 189 13.87 -6.26 15.00
N TYR A 190 14.40 -5.17 14.44
CA TYR A 190 14.92 -4.02 15.21
C TYR A 190 14.20 -2.71 14.93
N VAL A 191 14.25 -1.83 15.93
CA VAL A 191 14.01 -0.40 15.77
C VAL A 191 15.34 0.29 15.47
N ALA A 192 15.39 1.09 14.41
CA ALA A 192 16.55 1.86 14.01
C ALA A 192 16.27 3.36 13.97
N GLU A 193 17.23 4.18 14.39
CA GLU A 193 17.10 5.64 14.36
C GLU A 193 18.45 6.34 14.24
N GLY A 194 18.41 7.64 13.93
CA GLY A 194 19.58 8.51 13.86
C GLY A 194 20.14 8.71 12.45
N ALA A 195 21.16 9.55 12.35
CA ALA A 195 21.87 9.86 11.12
C ALA A 195 23.39 9.84 11.42
N PRO A 196 24.09 8.71 11.18
CA PRO A 196 23.60 7.48 10.55
C PRO A 196 22.68 6.66 11.46
N ALA A 197 21.76 5.92 10.86
CA ALA A 197 20.83 5.06 11.56
C ALA A 197 21.57 3.88 12.24
N ARG A 198 21.14 3.54 13.46
CA ARG A 198 21.66 2.40 14.23
C ARG A 198 20.52 1.55 14.74
N ALA A 199 20.66 0.23 14.66
CA ALA A 199 19.73 -0.70 15.28
C ALA A 199 19.87 -0.60 16.81
N LEU A 200 18.82 -0.13 17.48
CA LEU A 200 18.87 0.20 18.92
C LEU A 200 18.35 -0.93 19.79
N HIS A 201 17.11 -1.36 19.53
CA HIS A 201 16.44 -2.34 20.37
C HIS A 201 15.49 -3.21 19.56
N PRO A 202 15.19 -4.43 20.03
CA PRO A 202 14.28 -5.32 19.32
C PRO A 202 12.88 -4.73 19.19
N LEU A 203 12.29 -4.80 17.99
CA LEU A 203 10.93 -4.38 17.68
C LEU A 203 9.90 -5.09 18.57
N ALA A 204 10.17 -6.34 18.94
CA ALA A 204 9.33 -7.13 19.83
C ALA A 204 9.02 -6.42 21.17
N ARG A 205 9.91 -5.53 21.65
CA ARG A 205 9.67 -4.73 22.87
C ARG A 205 8.50 -3.74 22.72
N LEU A 206 8.19 -3.31 21.50
CA LEU A 206 7.05 -2.43 21.21
C LEU A 206 5.73 -3.19 21.10
N LYS A 207 5.78 -4.50 20.75
CA LYS A 207 4.61 -5.32 20.51
C LYS A 207 4.02 -5.83 21.83
N ARG A 208 2.85 -5.29 22.20
CA ARG A 208 2.10 -5.75 23.38
C ARG A 208 1.29 -7.00 23.07
N GLN A 209 1.15 -7.88 24.06
CA GLN A 209 0.19 -8.98 23.99
C GLN A 209 -1.25 -8.44 23.97
N MET A 210 -2.08 -9.02 23.13
CA MET A 210 -3.46 -8.58 22.88
C MET A 210 -4.44 -9.69 23.26
N THR A 211 -5.13 -9.53 24.39
CA THR A 211 -6.25 -10.40 24.76
C THR A 211 -7.49 -10.05 23.92
N PRO A 212 -8.46 -10.96 23.73
CA PRO A 212 -9.68 -10.65 22.98
C PRO A 212 -10.39 -9.39 23.47
N ALA A 213 -10.52 -9.21 24.79
CA ALA A 213 -11.10 -8.00 25.38
C ALA A 213 -10.32 -6.72 25.05
N ARG A 214 -8.98 -6.80 24.99
CA ARG A 214 -8.13 -5.65 24.63
C ARG A 214 -8.25 -5.30 23.15
N VAL A 215 -8.38 -6.29 22.27
CA VAL A 215 -8.63 -6.05 20.85
C VAL A 215 -9.99 -5.37 20.67
N ASP A 216 -11.04 -5.85 21.33
CA ASP A 216 -12.37 -5.24 21.23
C ASP A 216 -12.40 -3.79 21.71
N GLU A 217 -11.66 -3.49 22.79
CA GLU A 217 -11.48 -2.12 23.27
C GLU A 217 -10.73 -1.24 22.26
N VAL A 218 -9.73 -1.80 21.55
CA VAL A 218 -9.07 -1.10 20.45
C VAL A 218 -10.05 -0.85 19.30
N VAL A 219 -10.84 -1.84 18.90
CA VAL A 219 -11.84 -1.73 17.83
C VAL A 219 -12.87 -0.66 18.17
N ARG A 220 -13.39 -0.64 19.40
CA ARG A 220 -14.30 0.42 19.87
C ARG A 220 -13.68 1.81 19.69
N ARG A 221 -12.43 1.99 20.11
CA ARG A 221 -11.72 3.27 19.93
C ARG A 221 -11.48 3.64 18.46
N VAL A 222 -11.19 2.66 17.61
CA VAL A 222 -11.08 2.89 16.15
C VAL A 222 -12.40 3.42 15.60
N LEU A 223 -13.51 2.81 15.97
CA LEU A 223 -14.85 3.21 15.51
C LEU A 223 -15.26 4.60 16.03
N GLU A 224 -14.91 4.92 17.28
CA GLU A 224 -15.14 6.26 17.84
C GLU A 224 -14.30 7.34 17.13
N ARG A 225 -13.04 7.02 16.82
CA ARG A 225 -12.20 7.92 16.01
C ARG A 225 -12.74 8.06 14.60
N PHE A 226 -13.21 6.98 13.98
CA PHE A 226 -13.85 7.04 12.67
C PHE A 226 -15.09 7.96 12.69
N ALA A 227 -15.96 7.82 13.69
CA ALA A 227 -17.12 8.69 13.82
C ALA A 227 -16.77 10.16 14.02
N THR A 228 -15.76 10.46 14.85
CA THR A 228 -15.35 11.84 15.12
C THR A 228 -14.56 12.47 13.97
N THR A 229 -13.63 11.75 13.36
CA THR A 229 -12.78 12.26 12.27
C THR A 229 -13.51 12.20 10.92
N GLU A 230 -13.95 11.03 10.48
CA GLU A 230 -14.46 10.84 9.13
C GLU A 230 -15.93 11.26 9.01
N LEU A 231 -16.80 10.86 9.94
CA LEU A 231 -18.23 11.14 9.80
C LEU A 231 -18.57 12.57 10.21
N ARG A 232 -18.12 13.03 11.38
CA ARG A 232 -18.44 14.38 11.89
C ARG A 232 -17.62 15.48 11.24
N ARG A 233 -16.28 15.39 11.27
CA ARG A 233 -15.41 16.49 10.77
C ARG A 233 -15.35 16.55 9.25
N GLU A 234 -15.09 15.42 8.59
CA GLU A 234 -14.91 15.40 7.13
C GLU A 234 -16.24 15.43 6.37
N LEU A 235 -17.26 14.69 6.83
CA LEU A 235 -18.56 14.61 6.15
C LEU A 235 -19.65 15.50 6.75
N GLY A 236 -19.41 16.16 7.89
CA GLY A 236 -20.39 17.04 8.54
C GLY A 236 -21.65 16.32 9.02
N LEU A 237 -21.57 15.01 9.31
CA LEU A 237 -22.74 14.21 9.68
C LEU A 237 -22.99 14.27 11.18
N GLU A 238 -24.26 14.37 11.56
CA GLU A 238 -24.69 14.11 12.93
C GLU A 238 -24.67 12.60 13.18
N VAL A 239 -23.93 12.20 14.22
CA VAL A 239 -23.76 10.80 14.62
C VAL A 239 -24.28 10.63 16.03
N GLU A 240 -25.31 9.82 16.18
CA GLU A 240 -25.88 9.41 17.46
C GLU A 240 -25.27 8.07 17.87
N ALA A 241 -24.51 8.06 18.97
CA ALA A 241 -23.88 6.84 19.49
C ALA A 241 -24.66 6.34 20.71
N HIS A 242 -25.19 5.13 20.63
CA HIS A 242 -25.91 4.46 21.71
C HIS A 242 -25.18 3.16 22.02
N GLY A 243 -24.26 3.21 23.00
CA GLY A 243 -23.40 2.08 23.35
C GLY A 243 -22.59 1.59 22.14
N PRO A 244 -22.79 0.36 21.65
CA PRO A 244 -21.99 -0.22 20.57
C PRO A 244 -22.48 0.09 19.16
N VAL A 245 -23.57 0.85 19.03
CA VAL A 245 -24.17 1.19 17.75
C VAL A 245 -24.08 2.69 17.53
N MET A 246 -23.65 3.06 16.34
CA MET A 246 -23.62 4.45 15.87
C MET A 246 -24.60 4.60 14.72
N HIS A 247 -25.55 5.51 14.87
CA HIS A 247 -26.55 5.85 13.86
C HIS A 247 -26.25 7.20 13.25
N PHE A 248 -26.45 7.30 11.94
CA PHE A 248 -26.32 8.56 11.21
C PHE A 248 -27.04 8.46 9.87
N ARG A 249 -27.20 9.60 9.19
CA ARG A 249 -27.86 9.68 7.89
C ARG A 249 -26.91 10.27 6.86
N LEU A 250 -26.74 9.59 5.72
CA LEU A 250 -26.07 10.14 4.55
C LEU A 250 -27.09 10.31 3.43
N ARG A 251 -27.39 11.57 3.08
CA ARG A 251 -28.48 11.94 2.16
C ARG A 251 -29.84 11.41 2.66
N TRP A 252 -30.52 10.55 1.90
CA TRP A 252 -31.79 9.92 2.29
C TRP A 252 -31.62 8.55 2.97
N ARG A 253 -30.39 8.01 3.05
CA ARG A 253 -30.13 6.68 3.59
C ARG A 253 -29.72 6.74 5.06
N ARG A 254 -30.35 5.89 5.88
CA ARG A 254 -29.94 5.64 7.28
C ARG A 254 -28.82 4.62 7.32
N TYR A 255 -27.83 4.87 8.16
CA TYR A 255 -26.71 3.97 8.43
C TYR A 255 -26.67 3.58 9.90
N ALA A 256 -26.16 2.37 10.16
CA ALA A 256 -25.76 1.94 11.48
C ALA A 256 -24.38 1.26 11.38
N ILE A 257 -23.42 1.70 12.19
CA ILE A 257 -22.15 0.98 12.38
C ILE A 257 -22.19 0.31 13.74
N VAL A 258 -21.91 -0.98 13.77
CA VAL A 258 -22.15 -1.86 14.90
C VAL A 258 -20.87 -2.59 15.28
N HIS A 259 -20.46 -2.49 16.55
CA HIS A 259 -19.41 -3.33 17.11
C HIS A 259 -20.00 -4.67 17.57
N ALA A 260 -19.63 -5.77 16.90
CA ALA A 260 -20.33 -7.06 16.97
C ALA A 260 -20.47 -7.65 18.39
N ARG A 261 -19.42 -7.59 19.23
CA ARG A 261 -19.49 -8.21 20.57
C ARG A 261 -20.57 -7.61 21.47
N ALA A 262 -21.01 -6.40 21.16
CA ALA A 262 -22.03 -5.72 21.95
C ALA A 262 -23.44 -5.81 21.32
N THR A 263 -23.60 -6.46 20.17
CA THR A 263 -24.90 -7.00 19.71
C THR A 263 -25.36 -8.25 20.47
N VAL A 264 -24.48 -8.80 21.29
CA VAL A 264 -24.72 -9.97 22.15
C VAL A 264 -25.22 -9.55 23.54
N ALA A 265 -25.25 -8.25 23.85
CA ALA A 265 -25.82 -7.77 25.11
C ALA A 265 -27.32 -8.15 25.17
N PRO A 266 -27.86 -8.57 26.33
CA PRO A 266 -29.23 -9.09 26.45
C PRO A 266 -30.33 -8.15 25.93
N ASN A 267 -30.04 -6.85 25.81
CA ASN A 267 -30.98 -5.83 25.33
C ASN A 267 -30.59 -5.23 23.96
N ALA A 268 -29.64 -5.82 23.24
CA ALA A 268 -29.22 -5.30 21.95
C ALA A 268 -30.27 -5.59 20.86
N PRO A 269 -30.60 -4.61 19.99
CA PRO A 269 -31.53 -4.83 18.89
C PRO A 269 -31.01 -5.89 17.91
N ALA A 270 -31.90 -6.77 17.43
CA ALA A 270 -31.53 -7.80 16.46
C ALA A 270 -30.97 -7.16 15.18
N LEU A 271 -29.80 -7.64 14.72
CA LEU A 271 -29.13 -7.17 13.49
C LEU A 271 -30.06 -7.21 12.26
N GLY A 272 -30.96 -8.19 12.20
CA GLY A 272 -31.95 -8.31 11.13
C GLY A 272 -32.98 -7.16 11.09
N ASP A 273 -33.35 -6.59 12.24
CA ASP A 273 -34.29 -5.48 12.30
C ASP A 273 -33.62 -4.15 11.95
N LEU A 274 -32.35 -3.99 12.35
CA LEU A 274 -31.50 -2.89 11.93
C LEU A 274 -31.29 -2.89 10.40
N GLY A 275 -30.97 -4.06 9.83
CA GLY A 275 -30.72 -4.23 8.39
C GLY A 275 -31.93 -3.94 7.50
N ARG A 276 -33.16 -4.08 8.04
CA ARG A 276 -34.39 -3.69 7.33
C ARG A 276 -34.62 -2.18 7.28
N ARG A 277 -34.07 -1.43 8.26
CA ARG A 277 -34.32 0.01 8.45
C ARG A 277 -33.16 0.90 8.02
N ALA A 278 -31.96 0.34 7.90
CA ALA A 278 -30.72 1.04 7.62
C ALA A 278 -29.71 0.16 6.86
N ARG A 279 -28.71 0.78 6.24
CA ARG A 279 -27.48 0.09 5.82
C ARG A 279 -26.64 -0.18 7.06
N VAL A 280 -26.32 -1.45 7.32
CA VAL A 280 -25.63 -1.86 8.54
C VAL A 280 -24.22 -2.35 8.22
N ILE A 281 -23.22 -1.76 8.87
CA ILE A 281 -21.83 -2.22 8.83
C ILE A 281 -21.51 -2.81 10.20
N VAL A 282 -21.22 -4.10 10.24
CA VAL A 282 -20.83 -4.81 11.45
C VAL A 282 -19.32 -4.98 11.43
N VAL A 283 -18.66 -4.50 12.47
CA VAL A 283 -17.23 -4.73 12.69
C VAL A 283 -17.09 -5.78 13.78
N SER A 284 -16.54 -6.93 13.40
CA SER A 284 -16.32 -8.07 14.29
C SER A 284 -14.84 -8.37 14.44
N ASN A 285 -14.46 -8.88 15.60
CA ASN A 285 -13.11 -9.35 15.93
C ASN A 285 -13.11 -10.85 16.28
N GLY A 286 -14.09 -11.59 15.75
CA GLY A 286 -14.20 -13.03 15.92
C GLY A 286 -15.41 -13.58 15.19
N SER A 287 -15.28 -14.83 14.75
CA SER A 287 -16.36 -15.64 14.18
C SER A 287 -17.31 -16.05 15.30
N ASP A 288 -18.07 -15.09 15.85
CA ASP A 288 -19.21 -15.41 16.69
C ASP A 288 -20.25 -16.09 15.79
N PRO A 289 -20.65 -17.35 16.08
CA PRO A 289 -21.60 -18.11 15.27
C PRO A 289 -22.99 -17.44 15.18
N ARG A 290 -23.23 -16.35 15.94
CA ARG A 290 -24.44 -15.52 15.87
C ARG A 290 -24.34 -14.35 14.90
N ILE A 291 -23.19 -14.09 14.29
CA ILE A 291 -23.08 -13.13 13.18
C ILE A 291 -23.84 -13.76 12.00
N PRO A 292 -24.99 -13.19 11.59
CA PRO A 292 -25.81 -13.82 10.58
C PRO A 292 -25.01 -13.96 9.27
N PRO A 293 -25.23 -15.05 8.50
CA PRO A 293 -24.64 -15.18 7.17
C PRO A 293 -24.97 -13.94 6.35
N ILE A 294 -24.05 -13.50 5.49
CA ILE A 294 -24.14 -12.28 4.68
C ILE A 294 -25.50 -12.23 3.98
N ARG A 295 -26.43 -11.41 4.49
CA ARG A 295 -27.75 -11.16 3.88
C ARG A 295 -27.77 -9.80 3.21
N SER A 296 -28.67 -9.63 2.24
CA SER A 296 -28.91 -8.37 1.54
C SER A 296 -29.09 -7.20 2.52
N GLY A 297 -28.15 -6.25 2.52
CA GLY A 297 -28.19 -5.03 3.36
C GLY A 297 -27.16 -4.95 4.49
N LEU A 298 -26.52 -6.07 4.83
CA LEU A 298 -25.49 -6.17 5.86
C LEU A 298 -24.08 -6.21 5.23
N ILE A 299 -23.16 -5.40 5.77
CA ILE A 299 -21.73 -5.44 5.42
C ILE A 299 -20.99 -5.89 6.66
N VAL A 300 -20.16 -6.94 6.55
CA VAL A 300 -19.39 -7.48 7.67
C VAL A 300 -17.91 -7.23 7.42
N VAL A 301 -17.27 -6.55 8.36
CA VAL A 301 -15.82 -6.39 8.46
C VAL A 301 -15.32 -7.35 9.53
N ASP A 302 -14.71 -8.46 9.10
CA ASP A 302 -14.15 -9.48 9.99
C ASP A 302 -12.66 -9.21 10.23
N LEU A 303 -12.34 -8.65 11.39
CA LEU A 303 -10.98 -8.36 11.83
C LEU A 303 -10.21 -9.59 12.31
N ARG A 304 -10.88 -10.73 12.54
CA ARG A 304 -10.20 -12.00 12.84
C ARG A 304 -9.73 -12.67 11.56
N ALA A 305 -10.60 -12.73 10.56
CA ALA A 305 -10.25 -13.26 9.24
C ALA A 305 -9.50 -12.24 8.37
N MET A 306 -9.45 -10.97 8.79
CA MET A 306 -8.94 -9.83 8.02
C MET A 306 -9.63 -9.70 6.65
N ARG A 307 -10.96 -9.82 6.64
CA ARG A 307 -11.78 -9.87 5.41
C ARG A 307 -13.00 -8.97 5.46
N THR A 308 -13.43 -8.55 4.29
CA THR A 308 -14.68 -7.80 4.11
C THR A 308 -15.15 -7.89 2.65
N PRO A 309 -16.45 -7.71 2.34
CA PRO A 309 -16.88 -7.59 0.96
C PRO A 309 -16.20 -6.44 0.23
N VAL A 310 -16.11 -6.50 -1.11
CA VAL A 310 -15.55 -5.38 -1.90
C VAL A 310 -16.31 -4.08 -1.57
N PRO A 311 -15.61 -3.00 -1.15
CA PRO A 311 -16.25 -1.79 -0.64
C PRO A 311 -16.87 -0.96 -1.77
N ARG A 312 -18.15 -1.23 -2.05
CA ARG A 312 -18.99 -0.47 -3.00
C ARG A 312 -19.78 0.66 -2.34
N ASP A 313 -19.99 0.55 -1.03
CA ASP A 313 -20.67 1.56 -0.23
C ASP A 313 -19.67 2.65 0.22
N PRO A 314 -20.02 3.95 0.14
CA PRO A 314 -19.08 5.04 0.44
C PRO A 314 -18.61 5.06 1.89
N ILE A 315 -19.47 4.70 2.84
CA ILE A 315 -19.11 4.65 4.26
C ILE A 315 -18.22 3.44 4.51
N HIS A 316 -18.55 2.29 3.92
CA HIS A 316 -17.71 1.10 4.02
C HIS A 316 -16.31 1.34 3.45
N ALA A 317 -16.22 1.95 2.26
CA ALA A 317 -14.94 2.28 1.64
C ALA A 317 -14.08 3.20 2.53
N ARG A 318 -14.70 4.24 3.11
CA ARG A 318 -14.03 5.14 4.06
C ARG A 318 -13.57 4.41 5.32
N LEU A 319 -14.39 3.52 5.87
CA LEU A 319 -14.03 2.75 7.07
C LEU A 319 -12.81 1.86 6.83
N VAL A 320 -12.81 1.12 5.71
CA VAL A 320 -11.68 0.25 5.32
C VAL A 320 -10.42 1.08 5.08
N GLU A 321 -10.54 2.21 4.38
CA GLU A 321 -9.41 3.11 4.13
C GLU A 321 -8.87 3.71 5.43
N PHE A 322 -9.75 4.12 6.35
CA PHE A 322 -9.39 4.66 7.66
C PHE A 322 -8.67 3.63 8.54
N MET A 323 -9.21 2.41 8.62
CA MET A 323 -8.61 1.29 9.36
C MET A 323 -7.21 0.95 8.83
N ARG A 324 -7.05 0.88 7.50
CA ARG A 324 -5.75 0.62 6.88
C ARG A 324 -4.76 1.76 7.15
N ARG A 325 -5.14 3.01 6.87
CA ARG A 325 -4.24 4.18 6.92
C ARG A 325 -3.82 4.56 8.33
N TYR A 326 -4.72 4.54 9.29
CA TYR A 326 -4.46 5.05 10.64
C TYR A 326 -4.14 3.96 11.66
N TYR A 327 -4.47 2.70 11.36
CA TYR A 327 -4.35 1.60 12.33
C TYR A 327 -3.61 0.38 11.79
N GLY A 328 -3.15 0.38 10.53
CA GLY A 328 -2.41 -0.75 9.95
C GLY A 328 -3.25 -2.04 9.85
N ILE A 329 -4.57 -1.90 9.70
CA ILE A 329 -5.48 -3.04 9.52
C ILE A 329 -5.65 -3.30 8.02
N HIS A 330 -4.97 -4.31 7.50
CA HIS A 330 -4.94 -4.66 6.09
C HIS A 330 -5.98 -5.74 5.77
N LEU A 331 -7.16 -5.33 5.27
CA LEU A 331 -8.26 -6.22 4.92
C LEU A 331 -8.16 -6.72 3.47
N GLU A 332 -8.48 -7.98 3.24
CA GLU A 332 -8.70 -8.58 1.92
C GLU A 332 -10.18 -8.68 1.56
N TYR A 333 -10.50 -8.89 0.28
CA TYR A 333 -11.88 -8.87 -0.22
C TYR A 333 -12.41 -10.24 -0.63
N ASP A 334 -13.60 -10.61 -0.14
CA ASP A 334 -14.16 -11.97 -0.19
C ASP A 334 -14.29 -12.58 -1.60
N ALA A 335 -14.58 -11.78 -2.63
CA ALA A 335 -14.82 -12.27 -4.00
C ALA A 335 -13.56 -12.68 -4.77
N TRP A 336 -12.36 -12.49 -4.19
CA TRP A 336 -11.08 -12.73 -4.85
C TRP A 336 -10.17 -13.69 -4.10
N ALA A 337 -10.45 -13.97 -2.81
CA ALA A 337 -9.68 -14.93 -2.02
C ALA A 337 -9.83 -16.38 -2.49
N GLU A 338 -10.96 -16.74 -3.11
CA GLU A 338 -11.17 -18.08 -3.66
C GLU A 338 -10.35 -18.30 -4.95
N ALA A 339 -10.28 -17.27 -5.82
CA ALA A 339 -9.50 -17.32 -7.06
C ALA A 339 -7.98 -17.21 -6.81
N SER A 340 -7.55 -16.36 -5.86
CA SER A 340 -6.13 -16.17 -5.50
C SER A 340 -5.52 -17.36 -4.75
N SER A 341 -6.31 -18.30 -4.24
CA SER A 341 -5.78 -19.44 -3.48
C SER A 341 -5.00 -20.45 -4.33
N ALA A 342 -5.23 -20.44 -5.66
CA ALA A 342 -4.66 -21.35 -6.64
C ALA A 342 -3.40 -20.81 -7.37
N ASP A 343 -3.06 -19.52 -7.21
CA ASP A 343 -2.03 -18.83 -8.03
C ASP A 343 -0.90 -18.22 -7.17
N ARG A 344 -0.66 -18.81 -5.99
CA ARG A 344 0.11 -18.23 -4.88
C ARG A 344 1.64 -18.12 -5.07
N THR A 345 2.18 -18.28 -6.29
CA THR A 345 3.65 -18.36 -6.51
C THR A 345 4.22 -17.42 -7.58
N GLY A 346 3.42 -16.61 -8.29
CA GLY A 346 3.90 -16.00 -9.56
C GLY A 346 4.40 -14.55 -9.54
N GLY A 347 4.40 -13.83 -8.40
CA GLY A 347 4.59 -12.37 -8.43
C GLY A 347 6.02 -11.86 -8.23
N LEU A 348 6.70 -12.42 -7.23
CA LEU A 348 8.05 -12.05 -6.81
C LEU A 348 9.03 -13.22 -6.96
N ASP A 349 8.57 -14.46 -6.75
CA ASP A 349 9.39 -15.68 -6.91
C ASP A 349 9.77 -15.94 -8.38
N ASP A 350 8.90 -15.60 -9.33
CA ASP A 350 9.20 -15.66 -10.78
C ASP A 350 10.35 -14.71 -11.19
N VAL A 351 10.59 -13.65 -10.42
CA VAL A 351 11.67 -12.68 -10.68
C VAL A 351 13.02 -13.21 -10.19
N ASP A 352 13.04 -13.95 -9.08
CA ASP A 352 14.24 -14.62 -8.58
C ASP A 352 14.68 -15.74 -9.54
N GLU A 353 13.74 -16.43 -10.19
CA GLU A 353 14.04 -17.41 -11.24
C GLU A 353 14.59 -16.74 -12.52
N LEU A 354 14.11 -15.54 -12.85
CA LEU A 354 14.61 -14.72 -13.98
C LEU A 354 16.01 -14.12 -13.70
N GLU A 355 16.29 -13.68 -12.47
CA GLU A 355 17.62 -13.23 -12.06
C GLU A 355 18.63 -14.38 -11.99
N ALA A 356 18.21 -15.57 -11.51
CA ALA A 356 19.05 -16.77 -11.53
C ALA A 356 19.47 -17.15 -12.96
N ARG A 357 18.56 -17.04 -13.93
CA ARG A 357 18.86 -17.26 -15.36
C ARG A 357 19.79 -16.19 -15.95
N ARG A 358 19.64 -14.93 -15.53
CA ARG A 358 20.49 -13.82 -16.01
C ARG A 358 21.92 -13.91 -15.46
N ASN A 359 22.07 -14.25 -14.18
CA ASN A 359 23.36 -14.47 -13.53
C ASN A 359 24.09 -15.72 -14.07
N MET A 360 23.35 -16.77 -14.44
CA MET A 360 23.94 -17.93 -15.14
C MET A 360 24.47 -17.57 -16.54
N SER A 361 23.81 -16.67 -17.28
CA SER A 361 24.28 -16.27 -18.62
C SER A 361 25.53 -15.37 -18.59
N LEU A 362 25.71 -14.59 -17.53
CA LEU A 362 26.87 -13.69 -17.34
C LEU A 362 28.11 -14.40 -16.80
N LEU A 363 27.98 -15.63 -16.31
CA LEU A 363 29.10 -16.49 -15.88
C LEU A 363 29.58 -17.44 -17.00
N SER A 364 28.90 -17.44 -18.14
CA SER A 364 29.23 -18.27 -19.32
C SER A 364 29.84 -17.49 -20.49
N GLU A 365 30.03 -16.17 -20.35
CA GLU A 365 30.85 -15.31 -21.21
C GLU A 365 32.10 -14.86 -20.44
#